data_AF-A0A258YJI8-F1
#
_entry.id   AF-A0A258YJI8-F1
#
_cell.length_a   1.000
_cell.length_b   1.000
_cell.length_c   1.000
_cell.angle_alpha   90.00
_cell.angle_beta   90.00
_cell.angle_gamma   90.00
#
_symmetry.space_group_name_H-M   'P 1'
#
loop_
_entity.id
_entity.type
_entity.pdbx_description
1 polymer ?
#
loop_
_entity_poly.entity_id
_entity_poly.type
_entity_poly.pdbx_seq_one_letter_code
_entity_poly.pdbx_strand_id
1 'polypeptide(L)' 'MGIWNQFAEYLFIKKKDPNEKPTQWMKYMHGMNRISLMMFLVAILIILFKVFLLPLFKG' A
#
# COMPACT_ATOMS: atom_id res chain seq x y z
N MET A 1 -8.65 14.52 14.21
CA MET A 1 -8.12 13.68 13.11
C MET A 1 -6.87 14.35 12.58
N GLY A 2 -5.68 13.89 12.99
CA GLY A 2 -4.42 14.41 12.45
C GLY A 2 -3.99 13.62 11.22
N ILE A 3 -3.36 14.29 10.26
CA ILE A 3 -2.77 13.69 9.05
C ILE A 3 -1.86 12.50 9.43
N TRP A 4 -1.11 12.62 10.53
CA TRP A 4 -0.26 11.56 11.08
C TRP A 4 -1.00 10.27 11.45
N ASN A 5 -2.24 10.37 11.96
CA ASN A 5 -3.04 9.18 12.28
C ASN A 5 -3.53 8.47 11.02
N GLN A 6 -3.82 9.22 9.95
CA GLN A 6 -4.18 8.64 8.65
C GLN A 6 -2.99 7.88 8.05
N PHE A 7 -1.78 8.46 8.09
CA PHE A 7 -0.57 7.76 7.66
C PHE A 7 -0.29 6.50 8.49
N ALA A 8 -0.45 6.54 9.81
CA ALA A 8 -0.27 5.38 10.67
C ALA A 8 -1.30 4.27 10.41
N GLU A 9 -2.55 4.62 10.07
CA GLU A 9 -3.58 3.67 9.61
C GLU A 9 -3.26 3.11 8.21
N TYR A 10 -2.76 3.93 7.30
CA TYR A 10 -2.32 3.53 5.96
C TYR A 10 -1.09 2.61 5.99
N LEU A 11 -0.17 2.78 6.93
CA LEU A 11 1.01 1.91 7.03
C LEU A 11 0.76 0.67 7.90
N PHE A 12 -0.48 0.45 8.37
CA PHE A 12 -0.85 -0.61 9.32
C PHE A 12 -0.04 -0.60 10.64
N ILE A 13 0.53 0.54 11.00
CA ILE A 13 1.36 0.70 12.20
C ILE A 13 0.48 0.86 13.45
N LYS A 14 -0.73 1.40 13.28
CA LYS A 14 -1.67 1.59 14.39
C LYS A 14 -2.37 0.28 14.76
N LYS A 15 -2.17 -0.16 16.00
CA LYS A 15 -2.90 -1.31 16.58
C LYS A 15 -4.38 -0.98 16.66
N LYS A 16 -5.25 -1.93 16.28
CA LYS A 16 -6.71 -1.79 16.35
C LYS A 16 -7.12 -1.44 17.79
N ASP A 17 -7.84 -0.34 17.96
CA ASP A 17 -8.33 0.06 19.27
C ASP A 17 -9.44 -0.92 19.72
N PRO A 18 -9.34 -1.57 20.90
CA PRO A 18 -10.30 -2.57 21.34
C PRO A 18 -11.72 -2.00 21.60
N ASN A 19 -11.85 -0.68 21.75
CA ASN A 19 -13.15 -0.02 21.97
C ASN A 19 -13.81 0.47 20.68
N GLU A 20 -13.12 0.39 19.53
CA GLU A 20 -13.64 0.87 18.26
C GLU A 20 -14.64 -0.13 17.65
N LYS A 21 -15.87 0.35 17.40
CA LYS A 21 -16.91 -0.43 16.71
C LYS A 21 -16.43 -0.66 15.27
N PRO A 22 -16.24 -1.92 14.81
CA PRO A 22 -15.78 -2.18 13.46
C PRO A 22 -16.84 -1.73 12.45
N THR A 23 -16.58 -0.64 11.75
CA THR A 23 -17.47 -0.14 10.69
C THR A 23 -17.12 -0.77 9.34
N GLN A 24 -18.10 -0.90 8.46
CA GLN A 24 -17.89 -1.40 7.11
C GLN A 24 -16.94 -0.48 6.30
N TRP A 25 -16.99 0.83 6.56
CA TRP A 25 -16.09 1.83 5.96
C TRP A 25 -14.61 1.58 6.25
N MET A 26 -14.27 1.12 7.46
CA MET A 26 -12.90 0.77 7.81
C MET A 26 -12.38 -0.43 7.01
N LYS A 27 -13.24 -1.41 6.70
CA LYS A 27 -12.88 -2.53 5.80
C LYS A 27 -12.58 -2.04 4.38
N TYR A 28 -13.37 -1.10 3.87
CA TYR A 28 -13.13 -0.50 2.55
C TYR A 28 -11.83 0.31 2.52
N MET A 29 -11.53 1.09 3.57
CA MET A 29 -10.24 1.81 3.69
C MET A 29 -9.04 0.85 3.65
N HIS A 30 -9.09 -0.24 4.41
CA HIS A 30 -8.03 -1.25 4.41
C HIS A 30 -7.92 -1.95 3.04
N GLY A 31 -9.05 -2.21 2.38
CA GLY A 31 -9.10 -2.78 1.04
C GLY A 31 -8.45 -1.89 -0.01
N MET A 32 -8.79 -0.60 -0.03
CA MET A 32 -8.17 0.40 -0.92
C MET A 32 -6.66 0.49 -0.71
N ASN A 33 -6.20 0.49 0.53
CA ASN A 33 -4.77 0.53 0.83
C ASN A 33 -4.03 -0.74 0.37
N ARG A 34 -4.66 -1.91 0.47
CA ARG A 34 -4.09 -3.15 -0.06
C ARG A 34 -3.93 -3.10 -1.59
N ILE A 35 -4.93 -2.55 -2.29
CA ILE A 35 -4.90 -2.39 -3.74
C ILE A 35 -3.81 -1.37 -4.15
N SER A 36 -3.68 -0.24 -3.46
CA SER A 36 -2.64 0.74 -3.78
C SER A 36 -1.23 0.16 -3.60
N LEU A 37 -1.01 -0.62 -2.53
CA LEU A 37 0.28 -1.28 -2.28
C LEU A 37 0.60 -2.31 -3.36
N MET A 38 -0.39 -3.11 -3.79
CA MET A 38 -0.22 -4.07 -4.89
C MET A 38 0.15 -3.36 -6.20
N MET A 39 -0.56 -2.28 -6.56
CA MET A 39 -0.25 -1.49 -7.76
C MET A 39 1.14 -0.85 -7.70
N PHE A 40 1.54 -0.35 -6.53
CA PHE A 40 2.88 0.20 -6.31
C PHE A 40 3.97 -0.84 -6.51
N LEU A 41 3.81 -2.04 -5.96
CA LEU A 41 4.76 -3.14 -6.14
C LEU A 41 4.86 -3.58 -7.61
N VAL A 42 3.73 -3.68 -8.32
CA VAL A 42 3.72 -3.98 -9.75
C VAL A 42 4.48 -2.92 -10.55
N ALA A 43 4.27 -1.64 -10.25
CA ALA A 43 5.00 -0.55 -10.90
C ALA A 43 6.51 -0.64 -10.64
N ILE A 44 6.95 -0.92 -9.41
CA ILE A 44 8.36 -1.15 -9.08
C ILE A 44 8.91 -2.31 -9.91
N LEU A 45 8.21 -3.44 -10.00
CA LEU A 45 8.65 -4.59 -10.78
C LEU A 45 8.81 -4.25 -12.28
N ILE A 46 7.87 -3.50 -12.85
CA ILE A 46 7.95 -3.05 -14.26
C ILE A 46 9.17 -2.15 -14.46
N ILE A 47 9.40 -1.19 -13.57
CA ILE A 47 10.56 -0.29 -13.64
C ILE A 47 11.85 -1.09 -13.53
N LEU A 48 11.93 -2.01 -12.56
CA LEU A 48 13.11 -2.85 -12.37
C LEU A 48 13.40 -3.71 -13.60
N PHE A 49 12.37 -4.32 -14.18
CA PHE A 49 12.48 -5.10 -15.41
C PHE A 49 12.96 -4.24 -16.60
N LYS A 50 12.39 -3.05 -16.76
CA LYS A 50 12.74 -2.15 -17.86
C LYS A 50 14.14 -1.55 -17.73
N VAL A 51 14.57 -1.22 -16.52
CA VAL A 51 15.86 -0.55 -16.26
C VAL A 51 17.00 -1.54 -16.18
N PHE A 52 16.81 -2.72 -15.59
CA PHE A 52 17.90 -3.65 -15.32
C PHE A 52 17.91 -4.87 -16.26
N LEU A 53 16.75 -5.46 -16.57
CA LEU A 53 16.69 -6.64 -17.44
C LEU A 53 16.70 -6.28 -18.93
N LEU A 54 15.94 -5.28 -19.35
CA LEU A 54 15.84 -4.88 -20.76
C LEU A 54 17.19 -4.49 -21.42
N PRO A 55 18.11 -3.74 -20.77
CA PRO A 55 19.42 -3.47 -21.36
C PRO A 55 20.32 -4.71 -21.43
N LEU A 56 20.11 -5.73 -20.60
CA LEU A 56 20.88 -6.98 -20.65
C LEU A 56 20.63 -7.77 -21.95
N PHE A 57 19.43 -7.65 -22.53
CA PHE A 57 19.05 -8.28 -23.80
C PHE A 57 19.33 -7.42 -25.04
N LYS A 58 19.82 -6.19 -24.84
CA LYS A 58 20.20 -5.27 -25.92
C LYS A 58 21.71 -5.29 -26.24
N GLY A 59 22.47 -6.13 -25.55
CA GLY A 59 23.87 -6.44 -25.85
C GLY A 59 24.00 -7.55 -26.89
#